data_AF-A0A965N8Z5-F1
#
_entry.id   AF-A0A965N8Z5-F1
#
_cell.length_a   1.000
_cell.length_b   1.000
_cell.length_c   1.000
_cell.angle_alpha   90.00
_cell.angle_beta   90.00
_cell.angle_gamma   90.00
#
_symmetry.space_group_name_H-M   'P 1'
#
loop_
_entity.id
_entity.type
_entity.pdbx_description
1 polymer ?
#
loop_
_entity_poly.entity_id
_entity_poly.type
_entity_poly.pdbx_seq_one_letter_code
_entity_poly.pdbx_strand_id
1 'polypeptide(L)'
;MSSTQTSVWALLRDSKCQNRYICLSRCVLMQILMFVAILLGYQASAFAQNWERLSEDQKLILAPLESDWSSLTKDRQKKWLEVANRYPRMSEQDKHTLQSRMTSWAQLSTQERQKARDNYLRTLNISPEKKAEAWQAYQQLSE
;
A
#
# COMPACT_ATOMS: atom_id res chain seq x y z
N MET A 1 49.59 27.21 -65.46
CA MET A 1 49.87 26.77 -64.07
C MET A 1 48.95 27.53 -63.12
N SER A 2 48.31 27.00 -62.10
CA SER A 2 47.99 25.65 -61.63
C SER A 2 47.03 25.86 -60.45
N SER A 3 46.04 24.96 -60.36
CA SER A 3 45.31 24.54 -59.16
C SER A 3 44.69 25.57 -58.21
N THR A 4 43.37 25.58 -58.29
CA THR A 4 42.34 25.89 -57.30
C THR A 4 42.48 25.13 -55.96
N GLN A 5 41.73 25.61 -54.95
CA GLN A 5 40.84 24.79 -54.09
C GLN A 5 41.33 24.33 -52.70
N THR A 6 41.42 25.21 -51.71
CA THR A 6 41.42 24.80 -50.28
C THR A 6 40.79 25.86 -49.35
N SER A 7 39.46 25.97 -49.30
CA SER A 7 38.81 26.65 -48.15
C SER A 7 37.31 26.39 -47.96
N VAL A 8 36.62 25.66 -48.84
CA VAL A 8 35.18 25.35 -48.64
C VAL A 8 34.97 24.06 -47.81
N TRP A 9 35.90 23.11 -47.85
CA TRP A 9 35.80 21.83 -47.11
C TRP A 9 36.18 21.92 -45.62
N ALA A 10 36.77 23.02 -45.17
CA ALA A 10 37.14 23.22 -43.76
C ALA A 10 35.93 23.64 -42.90
N LEU A 11 35.08 24.56 -43.41
CA LEU A 11 33.89 25.04 -42.69
C LEU A 11 32.74 24.01 -42.67
N LEU A 12 32.60 23.18 -43.71
CA LEU A 12 31.58 22.13 -43.74
C LEU A 12 31.90 20.90 -42.86
N ARG A 13 33.15 20.76 -42.40
CA ARG A 13 33.57 19.68 -41.49
C ARG A 13 33.18 19.98 -40.03
N ASP A 14 33.06 21.26 -39.66
CA ASP A 14 32.79 21.71 -38.29
C ASP A 14 31.30 21.58 -37.91
N SER A 15 30.39 21.96 -38.83
CA SER A 15 28.94 21.98 -38.56
C SER A 15 28.32 20.60 -38.29
N LYS A 16 28.91 19.53 -38.82
CA LYS A 16 28.41 18.15 -38.65
C LYS A 16 28.81 17.53 -37.31
N CYS A 17 29.94 17.95 -36.72
CA CYS A 17 30.24 17.62 -35.34
C CYS A 17 29.32 18.43 -34.42
N GLN A 18 29.07 19.71 -34.74
CA GLN A 18 28.20 20.63 -33.97
C GLN A 18 26.81 20.13 -33.64
N ASN A 19 26.11 19.61 -34.64
CA ASN A 19 24.79 19.07 -34.42
C ASN A 19 24.78 17.71 -33.71
N ARG A 20 25.86 16.92 -33.80
CA ARG A 20 25.94 15.61 -33.14
C ARG A 20 26.14 15.75 -31.64
N TYR A 21 27.03 16.63 -31.18
CA TYR A 21 27.20 16.84 -29.73
C TYR A 21 26.05 17.62 -29.10
N ILE A 22 25.37 18.51 -29.82
CA ILE A 22 24.14 19.16 -29.32
C ILE A 22 23.00 18.14 -29.18
N CYS A 23 22.83 17.21 -30.12
CA CYS A 23 21.81 16.16 -30.04
C CYS A 23 22.11 15.12 -28.94
N LEU A 24 23.37 14.69 -28.84
CA LEU A 24 23.83 13.76 -27.79
C LEU A 24 23.75 14.40 -26.40
N SER A 25 24.16 15.65 -26.24
CA SER A 25 24.07 16.39 -24.97
C SER A 25 22.62 16.60 -24.54
N ARG A 26 21.70 16.90 -25.48
CA ARG A 26 20.27 17.00 -25.20
C ARG A 26 19.64 15.67 -24.80
N CYS A 27 20.04 14.56 -25.41
CA CYS A 27 19.58 13.22 -25.04
C CYS A 27 20.08 12.81 -23.65
N VAL A 28 21.36 13.07 -23.32
CA VAL A 28 21.90 12.78 -21.99
C VAL A 28 21.28 13.68 -20.92
N LEU A 29 21.06 14.96 -21.20
CA LEU A 29 20.38 15.88 -20.28
C LEU A 29 18.92 15.46 -20.03
N MET A 30 18.20 15.03 -21.08
CA MET A 30 16.85 14.47 -20.96
C MET A 30 16.84 13.17 -20.13
N GLN A 31 17.83 12.28 -20.34
CA GLN A 31 17.96 11.06 -19.55
C GLN A 31 18.25 11.38 -18.07
N ILE A 32 19.16 12.31 -17.78
CA ILE A 32 19.47 12.73 -16.41
C ILE A 32 18.25 13.38 -15.75
N LEU A 33 17.53 14.27 -16.44
CA LEU A 33 16.31 14.90 -15.91
C LEU A 33 15.20 13.87 -15.64
N MET A 34 15.07 12.86 -16.49
CA MET A 34 14.14 11.75 -16.27
C MET A 34 14.53 10.89 -15.06
N PHE A 35 15.80 10.52 -14.92
CA PHE A 35 16.30 9.76 -13.77
C PHE A 35 16.21 10.56 -12.45
N VAL A 36 16.45 11.87 -12.49
CA VAL A 36 16.29 12.77 -11.34
C VAL A 36 14.82 12.91 -10.94
N ALA A 37 13.90 13.00 -11.91
CA ALA A 37 12.46 13.01 -11.63
C ALA A 37 11.98 11.68 -11.00
N ILE A 38 12.55 10.55 -11.42
CA ILE A 38 12.29 9.25 -10.79
C ILE A 38 12.86 9.21 -9.36
N LEU A 39 14.10 9.67 -9.14
CA LEU A 39 14.73 9.73 -7.81
C LEU A 39 14.00 10.67 -6.83
N LEU A 40 13.43 11.78 -7.33
CA LEU A 40 12.66 12.74 -6.52
C LEU A 40 11.18 12.37 -6.35
N GLY A 41 10.62 11.55 -7.24
CA GLY A 41 9.22 11.11 -7.22
C GLY A 41 8.91 9.95 -6.27
N TYR A 42 9.91 9.39 -5.59
CA TYR A 42 9.75 8.17 -4.76
C TYR A 42 9.11 8.38 -3.38
N GLN A 43 8.58 9.56 -3.08
CA GLN A 43 7.87 9.78 -1.82
C GLN A 43 6.37 9.60 -1.99
N ALA A 44 5.96 8.38 -2.33
CA ALA A 44 4.63 7.90 -2.01
C ALA A 44 4.57 7.73 -0.49
N SER A 45 4.19 8.82 0.18
CA SER A 45 4.02 8.94 1.62
C SER A 45 3.10 7.84 2.16
N ALA A 46 3.69 6.73 2.60
CA ALA A 46 3.05 5.75 3.47
C ALA A 46 2.99 6.31 4.90
N PHE A 47 2.27 7.41 5.12
CA PHE A 47 1.92 7.84 6.47
C PHE A 47 0.59 7.19 6.84
N ALA A 48 0.52 6.66 8.07
CA ALA A 48 -0.75 6.27 8.68
C ALA A 48 -1.70 7.47 8.56
N GLN A 49 -2.85 7.30 7.91
CA GLN A 49 -3.76 8.42 7.71
C GLN A 49 -4.38 8.73 9.06
N ASN A 50 -4.04 9.90 9.62
CA ASN A 50 -4.63 10.34 10.87
C ASN A 50 -6.16 10.38 10.73
N TRP A 51 -6.90 10.01 11.77
CA TRP A 51 -8.37 9.94 11.77
C TRP A 51 -9.00 11.23 11.20
N GLU A 52 -8.42 12.37 11.55
CA GLU A 52 -8.88 13.68 11.09
C GLU A 52 -8.82 13.90 9.57
N ARG A 53 -7.97 13.16 8.86
CA ARG A 53 -7.80 13.28 7.41
C ARG A 53 -8.74 12.38 6.62
N LEU A 54 -9.62 11.61 7.28
CA LEU A 54 -10.63 10.80 6.62
C LEU A 54 -11.78 11.69 6.13
N SER A 55 -12.43 11.32 5.04
CA SER A 55 -13.66 12.00 4.61
C SER A 55 -14.77 11.80 5.63
N GLU A 56 -15.75 12.71 5.67
CA GLU A 56 -16.89 12.60 6.59
C GLU A 56 -17.63 11.27 6.43
N ASP A 57 -17.88 10.83 5.20
CA ASP A 57 -18.48 9.51 4.91
C ASP A 57 -17.65 8.36 5.48
N GLN A 58 -16.32 8.41 5.34
CA GLN A 58 -15.43 7.39 5.88
C GLN A 58 -15.45 7.38 7.41
N LYS A 59 -15.44 8.57 8.06
CA LYS A 59 -15.55 8.70 9.51
C LYS A 59 -16.87 8.12 10.01
N LEU A 60 -17.99 8.40 9.33
CA LEU A 60 -19.30 7.85 9.68
C LEU A 60 -19.35 6.33 9.57
N ILE A 61 -18.82 5.76 8.48
CA ILE A 61 -18.82 4.31 8.26
C ILE A 61 -17.91 3.60 9.26
N LEU A 62 -16.73 4.19 9.56
CA LEU A 62 -15.69 3.60 10.40
C LEU A 62 -15.78 4.03 11.87
N ALA A 63 -16.84 4.73 12.28
CA ALA A 63 -16.99 5.29 13.63
C ALA A 63 -16.66 4.32 14.78
N PRO A 64 -17.03 3.02 14.73
CA PRO A 64 -16.65 2.07 15.79
C PRO A 64 -15.13 1.92 15.99
N LEU A 65 -14.32 2.24 14.99
CA LEU A 65 -12.86 2.07 15.00
C LEU A 65 -12.10 3.34 15.46
N GLU A 66 -12.79 4.44 15.75
CA GLU A 66 -12.18 5.74 16.04
C GLU A 66 -11.13 5.67 17.17
N SER A 67 -11.48 5.09 18.31
CA SER A 67 -10.60 5.00 19.49
C SER A 67 -9.31 4.25 19.19
N ASP A 68 -9.43 3.22 18.36
CA ASP A 68 -8.36 2.27 18.07
C ASP A 68 -7.61 2.61 16.79
N TRP A 69 -8.06 3.61 16.03
CA TRP A 69 -7.56 3.91 14.70
C TRP A 69 -6.06 4.17 14.69
N SER A 70 -5.56 4.91 15.68
CA SER A 70 -4.13 5.23 15.83
C SER A 70 -3.26 4.02 16.18
N SER A 71 -3.85 2.98 16.79
CA SER A 71 -3.16 1.72 17.15
C SER A 71 -3.06 0.75 15.97
N LEU A 72 -3.83 0.97 14.90
CA LEU A 72 -3.81 0.13 13.71
C LEU A 72 -2.50 0.30 12.93
N THR A 73 -1.97 -0.82 12.43
CA THR A 73 -0.88 -0.76 11.44
C THR A 73 -1.35 -0.10 10.16
N LYS A 74 -0.42 0.51 9.41
CA LYS A 74 -0.72 1.20 8.13
C LYS A 74 -1.49 0.31 7.16
N ASP A 75 -1.10 -0.96 7.04
CA ASP A 75 -1.78 -1.92 6.16
C ASP A 75 -3.22 -2.19 6.59
N ARG A 76 -3.49 -2.20 7.90
CA ARG A 76 -4.85 -2.37 8.43
C ARG A 76 -5.70 -1.13 8.17
N GLN A 77 -5.17 0.06 8.41
CA GLN A 77 -5.86 1.31 8.08
C GLN A 77 -6.20 1.35 6.58
N LYS A 78 -5.25 1.03 5.70
CA LYS A 78 -5.48 0.96 4.25
C LYS A 78 -6.62 0.00 3.88
N LYS A 79 -6.63 -1.21 4.45
CA LYS A 79 -7.70 -2.20 4.21
C LYS A 79 -9.07 -1.68 4.67
N TRP A 80 -9.15 -1.02 5.82
CA TRP A 80 -10.41 -0.43 6.29
C TRP A 80 -10.89 0.70 5.39
N LEU A 81 -9.99 1.52 4.84
CA LEU A 81 -10.34 2.55 3.86
C LEU A 81 -10.84 1.94 2.55
N GLU A 82 -10.23 0.86 2.07
CA GLU A 82 -10.72 0.13 0.89
C GLU A 82 -12.12 -0.46 1.12
N VAL A 83 -12.42 -0.91 2.33
CA VAL A 83 -13.77 -1.36 2.72
C VAL A 83 -14.74 -0.18 2.75
N ALA A 84 -14.39 0.93 3.40
CA ALA A 84 -15.23 2.12 3.48
C ALA A 84 -15.54 2.68 2.07
N ASN A 85 -14.58 2.67 1.15
CA ASN A 85 -14.77 3.11 -0.24
C ASN A 85 -15.71 2.20 -1.05
N ARG A 86 -15.84 0.93 -0.66
CA ARG A 86 -16.77 -0.02 -1.28
C ARG A 86 -18.15 -0.05 -0.62
N TYR A 87 -18.25 0.41 0.63
CA TYR A 87 -19.47 0.39 1.43
C TYR A 87 -20.71 0.96 0.73
N PRO A 88 -20.65 2.10 0.00
CA PRO A 88 -21.83 2.64 -0.67
C PRO A 88 -22.40 1.73 -1.76
N ARG A 89 -21.57 0.83 -2.31
CA ARG A 89 -21.93 -0.12 -3.38
C ARG A 89 -22.33 -1.50 -2.86
N MET A 90 -22.31 -1.73 -1.55
CA MET A 90 -22.68 -3.00 -0.93
C MET A 90 -24.20 -3.15 -0.80
N SER A 91 -24.68 -4.39 -0.72
CA SER A 91 -26.07 -4.69 -0.35
C SER A 91 -26.34 -4.31 1.11
N GLU A 92 -27.60 -4.10 1.47
CA GLU A 92 -27.96 -3.78 2.87
C GLU A 92 -27.60 -4.91 3.84
N GLN A 93 -27.71 -6.17 3.40
CA GLN A 93 -27.28 -7.33 4.20
C GLN A 93 -25.77 -7.34 4.45
N ASP A 94 -24.97 -7.01 3.44
CA ASP A 94 -23.51 -6.92 3.57
C ASP A 94 -23.11 -5.75 4.46
N LYS A 95 -23.78 -4.60 4.32
CA LYS A 95 -23.57 -3.43 5.19
C LYS A 95 -23.85 -3.78 6.66
N HIS A 96 -24.95 -4.47 6.94
CA HIS A 96 -25.29 -4.91 8.29
C HIS A 96 -24.24 -5.89 8.85
N THR A 97 -23.85 -6.88 8.04
CA THR A 97 -22.83 -7.86 8.42
C THR A 97 -21.49 -7.19 8.70
N LEU A 98 -21.10 -6.23 7.88
CA LEU A 98 -19.88 -5.47 8.08
C LEU A 98 -19.94 -4.67 9.37
N GLN A 99 -21.01 -3.91 9.60
CA GLN A 99 -21.16 -3.09 10.80
C GLN A 99 -21.16 -3.94 12.08
N SER A 100 -21.86 -5.09 12.06
CA SER A 100 -21.86 -6.05 13.16
C SER A 100 -20.44 -6.55 13.45
N ARG A 101 -19.72 -7.04 12.43
CA ARG A 101 -18.35 -7.55 12.59
C ARG A 101 -17.36 -6.47 13.01
N MET A 102 -17.49 -5.26 12.45
CA MET A 102 -16.65 -4.12 12.79
C MET A 102 -16.84 -3.73 14.26
N THR A 103 -18.08 -3.69 14.73
CA THR A 103 -18.42 -3.40 16.12
C THR A 103 -17.87 -4.49 17.06
N SER A 104 -18.10 -5.77 16.74
CA SER A 104 -17.52 -6.87 17.53
C SER A 104 -15.99 -6.79 17.56
N TRP A 105 -15.35 -6.39 16.45
CA TRP A 105 -13.91 -6.21 16.41
C TRP A 105 -13.43 -5.03 17.25
N ALA A 106 -14.13 -3.89 17.19
CA ALA A 106 -13.82 -2.70 17.97
C ALA A 106 -13.96 -2.94 19.49
N GLN A 107 -14.90 -3.80 19.88
CA GLN A 107 -15.07 -4.20 21.28
C GLN A 107 -13.93 -5.07 21.81
N LEU A 108 -13.16 -5.74 20.94
CA LEU A 108 -12.01 -6.52 21.38
C LEU A 108 -10.89 -5.57 21.84
N SER A 109 -10.78 -5.41 23.14
CA SER A 109 -9.70 -4.66 23.78
C SER A 109 -8.33 -5.17 23.31
N THR A 110 -7.30 -4.31 23.39
CA THR A 110 -5.92 -4.72 23.09
C THR A 110 -5.51 -5.96 23.90
N GLN A 111 -5.98 -6.07 25.15
CA GLN A 111 -5.76 -7.21 26.03
C GLN A 111 -6.43 -8.48 25.50
N GLU A 112 -7.69 -8.42 25.06
CA GLU A 112 -8.40 -9.58 24.48
C GLU A 112 -7.76 -10.02 23.17
N ARG A 113 -7.31 -9.06 22.34
CA ARG A 113 -6.55 -9.35 21.12
C ARG A 113 -5.20 -10.02 21.41
N GLN A 114 -4.54 -9.66 22.51
CA GLN A 114 -3.32 -10.34 22.95
C GLN A 114 -3.64 -11.75 23.45
N LYS A 115 -4.65 -11.90 24.31
CA LYS A 115 -5.11 -13.21 24.81
C LYS A 115 -5.50 -14.16 23.66
N ALA A 116 -6.19 -13.65 22.63
CA ALA A 116 -6.53 -14.42 21.44
C ALA A 116 -5.29 -14.88 20.68
N ARG A 117 -4.27 -14.00 20.53
CA ARG A 117 -2.97 -14.36 19.94
C ARG A 117 -2.25 -15.42 20.76
N ASP A 118 -2.19 -15.27 22.08
CA ASP A 118 -1.52 -16.22 22.96
C ASP A 118 -2.22 -17.59 22.93
N ASN A 119 -3.56 -17.60 22.91
CA ASN A 119 -4.35 -18.82 22.73
C ASN A 119 -4.04 -19.47 21.38
N TYR A 120 -4.01 -18.71 20.28
CA TYR A 120 -3.66 -19.23 18.96
C TYR A 120 -2.25 -19.85 18.95
N LEU A 121 -1.25 -19.13 19.47
CA LEU A 121 0.12 -19.63 19.55
C LEU A 121 0.21 -20.92 20.39
N ARG A 122 -0.55 -21.02 21.49
CA ARG A 122 -0.65 -22.24 22.28
C ARG A 122 -1.20 -23.41 21.45
N THR A 123 -2.21 -23.18 20.60
CA THR A 123 -2.81 -24.23 19.76
C THR A 123 -1.89 -24.76 18.66
N LEU A 124 -0.88 -23.99 18.25
CA LEU A 124 0.12 -24.46 17.28
C LEU A 124 0.96 -25.62 17.84
N ASN A 125 1.15 -25.66 19.16
CA ASN A 125 1.97 -26.67 19.83
C ASN A 125 1.16 -27.90 20.32
N ILE A 126 -0.15 -27.95 20.04
CA ILE A 126 -0.97 -29.12 20.40
C ILE A 126 -0.81 -30.18 19.32
N SER A 127 -0.43 -31.41 19.71
CA SER A 127 -0.29 -32.53 18.78
C SER A 127 -1.62 -32.88 18.10
N PRO A 128 -1.60 -33.45 16.89
CA PRO A 128 -2.82 -33.85 16.19
C PRO A 128 -3.71 -34.80 17.01
N GLU A 129 -3.09 -35.75 17.73
CA GLU A 129 -3.79 -36.70 18.60
C GLU A 129 -4.55 -35.98 19.73
N LYS A 130 -3.91 -35.03 20.42
CA LYS A 130 -4.57 -34.24 21.46
C LYS A 130 -5.69 -33.35 20.92
N LYS A 131 -5.57 -32.85 19.68
CA LYS A 131 -6.66 -32.11 19.01
C LYS A 131 -7.84 -33.03 18.73
N ALA A 132 -7.59 -34.26 18.27
CA ALA A 132 -8.63 -35.24 17.99
C ALA A 132 -9.36 -35.69 19.26
N GLU A 133 -8.62 -35.96 20.33
CA GLU A 133 -9.18 -36.28 21.65
C GLU A 133 -10.05 -35.13 22.19
N ALA A 134 -9.55 -33.89 22.15
CA ALA A 134 -10.32 -32.72 22.57
C ALA A 134 -11.59 -32.52 21.73
N TRP A 135 -11.53 -32.83 20.43
CA TRP A 135 -12.71 -32.78 19.56
C TRP A 135 -13.74 -33.86 19.92
N GLN A 136 -13.30 -35.09 20.18
CA GLN A 136 -14.20 -36.17 20.62
C GLN A 136 -14.85 -35.84 21.96
N ALA A 137 -14.09 -35.32 22.92
CA ALA A 137 -14.60 -34.89 24.20
C ALA A 137 -15.65 -33.77 24.06
N TYR A 138 -15.41 -32.80 23.15
CA TYR A 138 -16.37 -31.74 22.86
C TYR A 138 -17.70 -32.28 22.31
N GLN A 139 -17.66 -33.29 21.44
CA GLN A 139 -18.87 -33.92 20.87
C GLN A 139 -19.68 -34.71 21.92
N GLN A 140 -19.06 -35.12 23.02
CA GLN A 140 -19.72 -35.87 24.10
C GLN A 140 -20.37 -34.97 25.15
N LEU A 141 -20.15 -33.65 25.09
CA LEU A 141 -20.89 -32.70 25.90
C LEU A 141 -22.34 -32.69 25.38
N SER A 142 -23.24 -33.35 26.11
CA SER A 142 -24.68 -33.16 25.93
C SER A 142 -25.07 -31.72 26.25
N GLU A 143 -26.07 -31.16 25.57
CA GLU A 143 -26.59 -29.80 25.80
C GLU A 143 -27.01 -29.54 27.25
#